data_AF-A0A6P1B9G6-F1
#
_entry.id   AF-A0A6P1B9G6-F1
#
_cell.length_a   1.000
_cell.length_b   1.000
_cell.length_c   1.000
_cell.angle_alpha   90.00
_cell.angle_beta   90.00
_cell.angle_gamma   90.00
#
_symmetry.space_group_name_H-M   'P 1'
#
loop_
_entity.id
_entity.type
_entity.pdbx_description
1 polymer ?
#
loop_
_entity_poly.entity_id
_entity_poly.type
_entity_poly.pdbx_seq_one_letter_code
_entity_poly.pdbx_strand_id
1 'polypeptide(L)'
;MSETETTSQLSETDRFYLLYGKAMAAWAHIEHGLALWFSHCTGLGFKTAENLFFSSRAGFSSRSRLLLSALQTTKLDDVAREFISEARERADSYCGARNRLAHGVMHPNRSGDQLNWHIKELSQWEGKEGLDDQKILLITTNFEALSALLKHSFVIEARGEELTEFLRPVYTLPNKADSTLLSKKQLERLAQLPG
;
A
#
# COMPACT_ATOMS: atom_id res chain seq x y z
N MET A 1 -7.00 17.74 -21.64
CA MET A 1 -5.92 16.80 -21.99
C MET A 1 -5.96 15.69 -20.97
N SER A 2 -6.26 14.46 -21.37
CA SER A 2 -6.27 13.34 -20.42
C SER A 2 -4.83 12.98 -20.05
N GLU A 3 -4.58 12.51 -18.82
CA GLU A 3 -3.22 12.12 -18.37
C GLU A 3 -2.51 11.18 -19.34
N THR A 4 -3.27 10.35 -20.06
CA THR A 4 -2.79 9.41 -21.08
C THR A 4 -2.12 10.09 -22.29
N GLU A 5 -2.50 11.32 -22.65
CA GLU A 5 -1.90 12.07 -23.76
C GLU A 5 -0.54 12.69 -23.39
N THR A 6 -0.32 12.96 -22.09
CA THR A 6 0.92 13.60 -21.63
C THR A 6 2.03 12.58 -21.41
N THR A 7 1.69 11.36 -21.00
CA THR A 7 2.67 10.28 -20.75
C THR A 7 3.16 9.59 -22.02
N SER A 8 2.44 9.69 -23.14
CA SER A 8 2.80 9.04 -24.40
C SER A 8 4.01 9.68 -25.11
N GLN A 9 4.39 10.88 -24.71
CA GLN A 9 5.55 11.61 -25.25
C GLN A 9 6.84 11.39 -24.46
N LEU A 10 6.77 10.68 -23.32
CA LEU A 10 7.95 10.40 -22.49
C LEU A 10 8.81 9.30 -23.10
N SER A 11 10.12 9.36 -22.84
CA SER A 11 10.99 8.22 -23.10
C SER A 11 10.57 7.01 -22.25
N GLU A 12 10.91 5.80 -22.69
CA GLU A 12 10.60 4.56 -21.92
C GLU A 12 11.16 4.64 -20.50
N THR A 13 12.37 5.20 -20.34
CA THR A 13 13.04 5.42 -19.07
C THR A 13 12.27 6.41 -18.18
N ASP A 14 11.85 7.55 -18.72
CA ASP A 14 11.11 8.57 -17.95
C ASP A 14 9.74 8.06 -17.52
N ARG A 15 9.05 7.32 -18.40
CA ARG A 15 7.79 6.65 -18.07
C ARG A 15 7.98 5.66 -16.92
N PHE A 16 9.07 4.89 -16.94
CA PHE A 16 9.40 3.93 -15.88
C PHE A 16 9.66 4.63 -14.54
N TYR A 17 10.47 5.70 -14.53
CA TYR A 17 10.71 6.51 -13.33
C TYR A 17 9.44 7.18 -12.80
N LEU A 18 8.56 7.64 -13.69
CA LEU A 18 7.27 8.20 -13.28
C LEU A 18 6.41 7.15 -12.56
N LEU A 19 6.27 5.94 -13.12
CA LEU A 19 5.52 4.86 -12.48
C LEU A 19 6.15 4.46 -11.13
N TYR A 20 7.48 4.34 -11.09
CA TYR A 20 8.22 4.08 -9.85
C TYR A 20 7.94 5.15 -8.78
N GLY A 21 8.04 6.43 -9.15
CA GLY A 21 7.81 7.56 -8.27
C GLY A 21 6.37 7.57 -7.75
N LYS A 22 5.39 7.31 -8.61
CA LYS A 22 3.97 7.16 -8.22
C LYS A 22 3.78 6.03 -7.21
N ALA A 23 4.36 4.85 -7.45
CA ALA A 23 4.31 3.74 -6.51
C ALA A 23 4.87 4.11 -5.13
N MET A 24 6.05 4.75 -5.08
CA MET A 24 6.69 5.14 -3.82
C MET A 24 5.92 6.26 -3.09
N ALA A 25 5.33 7.20 -3.82
CA ALA A 25 4.46 8.22 -3.24
C ALA A 25 3.16 7.61 -2.66
N ALA A 26 2.54 6.66 -3.37
CA ALA A 26 1.37 5.94 -2.89
C ALA A 26 1.69 5.13 -1.62
N TRP A 27 2.87 4.51 -1.54
CA TRP A 27 3.33 3.87 -0.30
C TRP A 27 3.47 4.86 0.86
N ALA A 28 4.08 6.02 0.63
CA ALA A 28 4.20 7.05 1.67
C ALA A 28 2.82 7.48 2.19
N HIS A 29 1.80 7.54 1.32
CA HIS A 29 0.43 7.80 1.72
C HIS A 29 -0.20 6.69 2.57
N ILE A 30 0.14 5.41 2.33
CA ILE A 30 -0.27 4.31 3.22
C ILE A 30 0.34 4.51 4.61
N GLU A 31 1.66 4.77 4.69
CA GLU A 31 2.34 4.95 5.97
C GLU A 31 1.76 6.15 6.76
N HIS A 32 1.46 7.25 6.07
CA HIS A 32 0.81 8.40 6.67
C HIS A 32 -0.62 8.08 7.15
N GLY A 33 -1.41 7.36 6.35
CA GLY A 33 -2.75 6.90 6.74
C GLY A 33 -2.73 6.03 8.00
N LEU A 34 -1.77 5.11 8.10
CA LEU A 34 -1.59 4.30 9.31
C LEU A 34 -1.11 5.14 10.51
N ALA A 35 -0.31 6.18 10.31
CA ALA A 35 0.09 7.09 11.37
C ALA A 35 -1.09 7.92 11.92
N LEU A 36 -2.04 8.33 11.06
CA LEU A 36 -3.30 8.96 11.49
C LEU A 36 -4.10 8.01 12.39
N TRP A 37 -4.28 6.77 11.95
CA TRP A 37 -4.96 5.74 12.75
C TRP A 37 -4.25 5.44 14.06
N PHE A 38 -2.91 5.43 14.07
CA PHE A 38 -2.13 5.28 15.29
C PHE A 38 -2.36 6.45 16.28
N SER A 39 -2.36 7.69 15.78
CA SER A 39 -2.69 8.88 16.57
C SER A 39 -4.09 8.75 17.18
N HIS A 40 -5.06 8.29 16.38
CA HIS A 40 -6.43 8.11 16.82
C HIS A 40 -6.57 7.03 17.90
N CYS A 41 -5.99 5.85 17.69
CA CYS A 41 -6.06 4.74 18.64
C CYS A 41 -5.39 5.07 19.98
N THR A 42 -4.33 5.86 19.96
CA THR A 42 -3.57 6.23 21.17
C THR A 42 -4.09 7.48 21.86
N GLY A 43 -4.90 8.30 21.18
CA GLY A 43 -5.33 9.62 21.66
C GLY A 43 -4.20 10.65 21.75
N LEU A 44 -3.02 10.34 21.21
CA LEU A 44 -1.90 11.28 21.16
C LEU A 44 -2.15 12.33 20.08
N GLY A 45 -1.66 13.55 20.30
CA GLY A 45 -1.64 14.57 19.24
C GLY A 45 -0.82 14.09 18.05
N PHE A 46 -1.29 14.40 16.83
CA PHE A 46 -0.75 13.81 15.59
C PHE A 46 0.78 13.94 15.46
N LYS A 47 1.35 15.11 15.74
CA LYS A 47 2.80 15.32 15.68
C LYS A 47 3.59 14.37 16.60
N THR A 48 3.09 14.10 17.81
CA THR A 48 3.73 13.17 18.76
C THR A 48 3.56 11.73 18.28
N ALA A 49 2.36 11.37 17.86
CA ALA A 49 2.06 10.04 17.33
C ALA A 49 2.89 9.72 16.08
N GLU A 50 2.99 10.66 15.14
CA GLU A 50 3.80 10.57 13.93
C GLU A 50 5.28 10.37 14.27
N ASN A 51 5.84 11.21 15.15
CA ASN A 51 7.22 11.06 15.59
C ASN A 51 7.48 9.68 16.21
N LEU A 52 6.59 9.18 17.06
CA LEU A 52 6.71 7.85 17.65
C LEU A 52 6.60 6.76 16.58
N PHE A 53 5.60 6.87 15.69
CA PHE A 53 5.36 5.92 14.61
C PHE A 53 6.56 5.81 13.68
N PHE A 54 7.17 6.93 13.27
CA PHE A 54 8.33 6.92 12.37
C PHE A 54 9.69 6.81 13.08
N SER A 55 9.75 6.87 14.42
CA SER A 55 11.00 6.71 15.18
C SER A 55 11.61 5.31 15.13
N SER A 56 10.82 4.29 14.79
CA SER A 56 11.27 2.90 14.86
C SER A 56 12.34 2.64 13.78
N ARG A 57 13.58 2.39 14.22
CA ARG A 57 14.70 2.04 13.32
C ARG A 57 14.53 0.70 12.61
N ALA A 58 13.60 -0.13 13.07
CA ALA A 58 13.38 -1.50 12.61
C ALA A 58 12.42 -1.60 11.39
N GLY A 59 12.11 -0.48 10.73
CA GLY A 59 11.38 -0.47 9.46
C GLY A 59 9.86 -0.55 9.60
N PHE A 60 9.15 -0.88 8.51
CA PHE A 60 7.68 -0.87 8.47
C PHE A 60 7.03 -1.86 9.43
N SER A 61 7.56 -3.09 9.54
CA SER A 61 6.96 -4.14 10.38
C SER A 61 6.87 -3.75 11.86
N SER A 62 7.82 -2.97 12.37
CA SER A 62 7.76 -2.46 13.75
C SER A 62 6.64 -1.44 13.93
N ARG A 63 6.46 -0.53 12.98
CA ARG A 63 5.37 0.47 12.98
C ARG A 63 4.00 -0.19 12.93
N SER A 64 3.90 -1.20 12.08
CA SER A 64 2.73 -2.05 11.93
C SER A 64 2.36 -2.83 13.20
N ARG A 65 3.36 -3.28 13.97
CA ARG A 65 3.15 -3.89 15.31
C ARG A 65 2.76 -2.87 16.37
N LEU A 66 3.34 -1.65 16.34
CA LEU A 66 2.96 -0.57 17.25
C LEU A 66 1.47 -0.20 17.08
N LEU A 67 1.00 -0.10 15.84
CA LEU A 67 -0.43 0.12 15.57
C LEU A 67 -1.29 -1.04 16.10
N LEU A 68 -0.88 -2.29 15.87
CA LEU A 68 -1.60 -3.45 16.40
C LEU A 68 -1.71 -3.42 17.93
N SER A 69 -0.64 -3.04 18.63
CA SER A 69 -0.69 -2.88 20.09
C SER A 69 -1.62 -1.74 20.53
N ALA A 70 -1.64 -0.63 19.80
CA ALA A 70 -2.57 0.48 20.09
C ALA A 70 -4.04 0.07 19.85
N LEU A 71 -4.31 -0.76 18.85
CA LEU A 71 -5.66 -1.30 18.58
C LEU A 71 -6.20 -2.19 19.70
N GLN A 72 -5.33 -2.80 20.51
CA GLN A 72 -5.76 -3.65 21.63
C GLN A 72 -6.29 -2.86 22.83
N THR A 73 -5.94 -1.58 22.94
CA THR A 73 -6.30 -0.72 24.08
C THR A 73 -7.19 0.46 23.69
N THR A 74 -7.50 0.61 22.41
CA THR A 74 -8.39 1.66 21.90
C THR A 74 -9.84 1.47 22.33
N LYS A 75 -10.59 2.57 22.37
CA LYS A 75 -12.04 2.61 22.64
C LYS A 75 -12.91 2.59 21.39
N LEU A 76 -12.31 2.43 20.21
CA LEU A 76 -13.04 2.26 18.96
C LEU A 76 -14.03 1.08 19.05
N ASP A 77 -15.07 1.11 18.22
CA ASP A 77 -15.97 -0.02 18.09
C ASP A 77 -15.30 -1.21 17.35
N ASP A 78 -16.00 -2.34 17.30
CA ASP A 78 -15.50 -3.56 16.66
C ASP A 78 -15.31 -3.42 15.15
N VAL A 79 -16.17 -2.64 14.48
CA VAL A 79 -16.13 -2.44 13.03
C VAL A 79 -14.89 -1.65 12.64
N ALA A 80 -14.60 -0.56 13.35
CA ALA A 80 -13.40 0.23 13.17
C ALA A 80 -12.14 -0.57 13.49
N ARG A 81 -12.13 -1.33 14.60
CA ARG A 81 -11.00 -2.23 14.92
C ARG A 81 -10.75 -3.26 13.81
N GLU A 82 -11.80 -3.89 13.30
CA GLU A 82 -11.71 -4.85 12.20
C GLU A 82 -11.13 -4.20 10.94
N PHE A 83 -11.70 -3.06 10.51
CA PHE A 83 -11.22 -2.34 9.34
C PHE A 83 -9.73 -1.99 9.45
N ILE A 84 -9.30 -1.40 10.56
CA ILE A 84 -7.90 -0.96 10.73
C ILE A 84 -6.97 -2.19 10.76
N SER A 85 -7.39 -3.28 11.42
CA SER A 85 -6.62 -4.52 11.46
C SER A 85 -6.39 -5.07 10.05
N GLU A 86 -7.45 -5.17 9.24
CA GLU A 86 -7.38 -5.66 7.86
C GLU A 86 -6.57 -4.74 6.94
N ALA A 87 -6.74 -3.43 7.06
CA ALA A 87 -5.96 -2.45 6.30
C ALA A 87 -4.46 -2.53 6.65
N ARG A 88 -4.14 -2.73 7.94
CA ARG A 88 -2.77 -2.95 8.42
C ARG A 88 -2.19 -4.27 7.91
N GLU A 89 -2.96 -5.36 7.93
CA GLU A 89 -2.53 -6.64 7.35
C GLU A 89 -2.24 -6.53 5.86
N ARG A 90 -3.06 -5.76 5.13
CA ARG A 90 -2.85 -5.45 3.71
C ARG A 90 -1.55 -4.69 3.47
N ALA A 91 -1.29 -3.65 4.27
CA ALA A 91 -0.05 -2.90 4.17
C ALA A 91 1.18 -3.77 4.47
N ASP A 92 1.08 -4.68 5.44
CA ASP A 92 2.12 -5.66 5.77
C ASP A 92 2.43 -6.58 4.58
N SER A 93 1.40 -7.11 3.92
CA SER A 93 1.58 -7.99 2.77
C SER A 93 2.17 -7.24 1.56
N TYR A 94 1.96 -5.92 1.49
CA TYR A 94 2.50 -5.03 0.47
C TYR A 94 3.94 -4.58 0.73
N CYS A 95 4.43 -4.69 1.96
CA CYS A 95 5.77 -4.30 2.36
C CYS A 95 6.88 -4.98 1.51
N GLY A 96 6.67 -6.24 1.11
CA GLY A 96 7.62 -6.94 0.24
C GLY A 96 7.79 -6.27 -1.13
N ALA A 97 6.70 -5.85 -1.76
CA ALA A 97 6.75 -5.13 -3.04
C ALA A 97 7.43 -3.76 -2.87
N ARG A 98 7.11 -3.02 -1.80
CA ARG A 98 7.79 -1.76 -1.48
C ARG A 98 9.29 -1.96 -1.27
N ASN A 99 9.71 -3.00 -0.58
CA ASN A 99 11.14 -3.24 -0.34
C ASN A 99 11.87 -3.56 -1.65
N ARG A 100 11.24 -4.32 -2.56
CA ARG A 100 11.77 -4.55 -3.91
C ARG A 100 11.89 -3.25 -4.71
N LEU A 101 10.91 -2.35 -4.62
CA LEU A 101 11.01 -1.01 -5.23
C LEU A 101 12.14 -0.17 -4.60
N ALA A 102 12.24 -0.14 -3.27
CA ALA A 102 13.18 0.72 -2.56
C ALA A 102 14.65 0.26 -2.65
N HIS A 103 14.89 -1.05 -2.76
CA HIS A 103 16.23 -1.63 -2.73
C HIS A 103 16.63 -2.29 -4.05
N GLY A 104 15.69 -2.47 -4.97
CA GLY A 104 16.00 -3.00 -6.29
C GLY A 104 16.73 -1.97 -7.14
N VAL A 105 17.49 -2.46 -8.10
CA VAL A 105 18.23 -1.67 -9.08
C VAL A 105 17.47 -1.69 -10.39
N MET A 106 17.33 -0.51 -11.00
CA MET A 106 16.76 -0.39 -12.33
C MET A 106 17.71 -0.98 -13.37
N HIS A 107 17.20 -1.90 -14.17
CA HIS A 107 17.97 -2.66 -15.14
C HIS A 107 17.32 -2.62 -16.53
N PRO A 108 18.06 -2.23 -17.58
CA PRO A 108 17.59 -2.37 -18.95
C PRO A 108 17.57 -3.85 -19.35
N ASN A 109 16.41 -4.37 -19.71
CA ASN A 109 16.23 -5.72 -20.23
C ASN A 109 15.94 -5.65 -21.73
N ARG A 110 16.83 -6.20 -22.54
CA ARG A 110 16.69 -6.19 -24.00
C ARG A 110 16.07 -7.51 -24.46
N SER A 111 14.93 -7.42 -25.15
CA SER A 111 14.28 -8.57 -25.78
C SER A 111 14.10 -8.28 -27.27
N GLY A 112 15.07 -8.73 -28.08
CA GLY A 112 15.16 -8.35 -29.50
C GLY A 112 15.49 -6.87 -29.67
N ASP A 113 14.63 -6.14 -30.40
CA ASP A 113 14.78 -4.70 -30.64
C ASP A 113 14.07 -3.83 -29.59
N GLN A 114 13.35 -4.43 -28.64
CA GLN A 114 12.67 -3.70 -27.58
C GLN A 114 13.54 -3.62 -26.32
N LEU A 115 13.64 -2.40 -25.78
CA LEU A 115 14.23 -2.12 -24.49
C LEU A 115 13.10 -2.03 -23.46
N ASN A 116 13.13 -2.87 -22.42
CA ASN A 116 12.19 -2.79 -21.32
C ASN A 116 12.95 -2.53 -20.03
N TRP A 117 12.34 -1.80 -19.09
CA TRP A 117 12.95 -1.53 -17.80
C TRP A 117 12.38 -2.46 -16.73
N HIS A 118 13.24 -2.93 -15.85
CA HIS A 118 12.84 -3.76 -14.72
C HIS A 118 13.52 -3.28 -13.45
N ILE A 119 12.84 -3.42 -12.31
CA ILE A 119 13.49 -3.37 -11.00
C ILE A 119 13.82 -4.80 -10.56
N LYS A 120 15.09 -5.05 -10.28
CA LYS A 120 15.63 -6.35 -9.88
C LYS A 120 16.44 -6.25 -8.60
N GLU A 121 16.51 -7.34 -7.85
CA GLU A 121 17.53 -7.48 -6.81
C GLU A 121 18.89 -7.73 -7.45
N LEU A 122 19.97 -7.25 -6.83
CA LEU A 122 21.34 -7.43 -7.33
C LEU A 122 21.69 -8.91 -7.56
N SER A 123 21.18 -9.80 -6.70
CA SER A 123 21.33 -11.25 -6.81
C SER A 123 20.63 -11.87 -8.02
N GLN A 124 19.68 -11.16 -8.64
CA GLN A 124 18.87 -11.63 -9.76
C GLN A 124 19.20 -10.90 -11.07
N TRP A 125 20.38 -10.28 -11.17
CA TRP A 125 20.78 -9.44 -12.29
C TRP A 125 20.64 -10.14 -13.66
N GLU A 126 21.07 -11.40 -13.73
CA GLU A 126 21.06 -12.22 -14.94
C GLU A 126 19.68 -12.81 -15.26
N GLY A 127 18.75 -12.80 -14.30
CA GLY A 127 17.40 -13.33 -14.48
C GLY A 127 16.54 -12.43 -15.37
N LYS A 128 15.59 -13.01 -16.10
CA LYS A 128 14.54 -12.22 -16.80
C LYS A 128 13.46 -11.69 -15.84
N GLU A 129 13.46 -12.18 -14.61
CA GLU A 129 12.48 -11.82 -13.59
C GLU A 129 12.75 -10.42 -13.02
N GLY A 130 11.68 -9.73 -12.63
CA GLY A 130 11.73 -8.37 -12.10
C GLY A 130 10.35 -7.73 -12.03
N LEU A 131 10.31 -6.49 -11.54
CA LEU A 131 9.14 -5.62 -11.63
C LEU A 131 9.25 -4.80 -12.92
N ASP A 132 8.48 -5.17 -13.93
CA ASP A 132 8.29 -4.38 -15.16
C ASP A 132 7.24 -3.27 -14.95
N ASP A 133 7.02 -2.45 -15.98
CA ASP A 133 6.05 -1.36 -15.99
C ASP A 133 4.64 -1.81 -15.55
N GLN A 134 4.19 -2.99 -16.03
CA GLN A 134 2.85 -3.49 -15.73
C GLN A 134 2.72 -3.85 -14.25
N LYS A 135 3.73 -4.51 -13.68
CA LYS A 135 3.76 -4.83 -12.24
C LYS A 135 3.86 -3.59 -11.38
N ILE A 136 4.69 -2.61 -11.75
CA ILE A 136 4.81 -1.35 -11.00
C ILE A 136 3.50 -0.58 -11.05
N LEU A 137 2.84 -0.53 -12.22
CA LEU A 137 1.52 0.09 -12.34
C LEU A 137 0.50 -0.60 -11.44
N LEU A 138 0.45 -1.94 -11.43
CA LEU A 138 -0.47 -2.68 -10.57
C LEU A 138 -0.19 -2.47 -9.07
N ILE A 139 1.09 -2.44 -8.68
CA ILE A 139 1.52 -2.09 -7.32
C ILE A 139 1.04 -0.67 -6.96
N THR A 140 1.23 0.28 -7.87
CA THR A 140 0.79 1.68 -7.69
C THR A 140 -0.72 1.73 -7.44
N THR A 141 -1.52 1.12 -8.31
CA THR A 141 -2.98 1.09 -8.19
C THR A 141 -3.43 0.50 -6.86
N ASN A 142 -2.84 -0.63 -6.45
CA ASN A 142 -3.18 -1.28 -5.18
C ASN A 142 -2.74 -0.45 -3.96
N PHE A 143 -1.59 0.25 -4.05
CA PHE A 143 -1.14 1.15 -2.99
C PHE A 143 -2.06 2.37 -2.87
N GLU A 144 -2.42 2.98 -3.99
CA GLU A 144 -3.32 4.12 -4.05
C GLU A 144 -4.69 3.77 -3.46
N ALA A 145 -5.25 2.62 -3.86
CA ALA A 145 -6.53 2.14 -3.33
C ALA A 145 -6.50 1.94 -1.81
N LEU A 146 -5.47 1.28 -1.26
CA LEU A 146 -5.32 1.14 0.19
C LEU A 146 -5.15 2.50 0.88
N SER A 147 -4.35 3.40 0.30
CA SER A 147 -4.13 4.73 0.86
C SER A 147 -5.41 5.58 0.89
N ALA A 148 -6.26 5.45 -0.14
CA ALA A 148 -7.55 6.13 -0.22
C ALA A 148 -8.50 5.59 0.84
N LEU A 149 -8.59 4.27 1.01
CA LEU A 149 -9.39 3.66 2.07
C LEU A 149 -8.95 4.16 3.45
N LEU A 150 -7.65 4.12 3.76
CA LEU A 150 -7.12 4.58 5.04
C LEU A 150 -7.45 6.06 5.33
N LYS A 151 -7.31 6.94 4.33
CA LYS A 151 -7.58 8.38 4.48
C LYS A 151 -9.08 8.68 4.59
N HIS A 152 -9.90 8.11 3.71
CA HIS A 152 -11.34 8.38 3.70
C HIS A 152 -12.02 7.83 4.94
N SER A 153 -11.74 6.58 5.31
CA SER A 153 -12.27 5.99 6.55
C SER A 153 -11.91 6.80 7.78
N PHE A 154 -10.67 7.33 7.87
CA PHE A 154 -10.28 8.19 8.99
C PHE A 154 -11.12 9.47 9.07
N VAL A 155 -11.45 10.08 7.92
CA VAL A 155 -12.32 11.27 7.87
C VAL A 155 -13.75 10.94 8.31
N ILE A 156 -14.28 9.79 7.92
CA ILE A 156 -15.61 9.31 8.32
C ILE A 156 -15.65 9.01 9.83
N GLU A 157 -14.67 8.28 10.35
CA GLU A 157 -14.54 8.02 11.79
C GLU A 157 -14.41 9.32 12.60
N ALA A 158 -13.64 10.28 12.11
CA ALA A 158 -13.47 11.57 12.78
C ALA A 158 -14.78 12.39 12.87
N ARG A 159 -15.80 12.04 12.08
CA ARG A 159 -17.16 12.61 12.14
C ARG A 159 -18.10 11.80 13.03
N GLY A 160 -17.64 10.67 13.58
CA GLY A 160 -18.46 9.75 14.39
C GLY A 160 -19.40 8.89 13.55
N GLU A 161 -19.07 8.67 12.28
CA GLU A 161 -19.83 7.83 11.36
C GLU A 161 -19.24 6.40 11.32
N GLU A 162 -20.09 5.38 11.15
CA GLU A 162 -19.65 3.97 11.14
C GLU A 162 -18.84 3.61 9.88
N LEU A 163 -17.84 2.72 10.04
CA LEU A 163 -16.95 2.31 8.94
C LEU A 163 -17.42 1.07 8.17
N THR A 164 -18.67 0.65 8.35
CA THR A 164 -19.22 -0.58 7.74
C THR A 164 -19.03 -0.61 6.22
N GLU A 165 -19.16 0.53 5.54
CA GLU A 165 -18.98 0.64 4.09
C GLU A 165 -17.53 0.39 3.61
N PHE A 166 -16.54 0.51 4.50
CA PHE A 166 -15.13 0.35 4.17
C PHE A 166 -14.61 -1.09 4.33
N LEU A 167 -15.34 -1.96 5.04
CA LEU A 167 -14.97 -3.36 5.23
C LEU A 167 -14.89 -4.11 3.89
N ARG A 168 -15.95 -4.06 3.08
CA ARG A 168 -15.97 -4.75 1.79
C ARG A 168 -14.82 -4.27 0.87
N PRO A 169 -14.60 -2.96 0.64
CA PRO A 169 -13.47 -2.47 -0.14
C PRO A 169 -12.10 -2.99 0.34
N VAL A 170 -11.80 -2.98 1.64
CA VAL A 170 -10.49 -3.45 2.13
C VAL A 170 -10.28 -4.95 1.89
N TYR A 171 -11.35 -5.75 1.94
CA TYR A 171 -11.31 -7.17 1.62
C TYR A 171 -11.16 -7.46 0.13
N THR A 172 -11.60 -6.55 -0.75
CA THR A 172 -11.42 -6.65 -2.20
C THR A 172 -10.03 -6.24 -2.69
N LEU A 173 -9.16 -5.72 -1.82
CA LEU A 173 -7.77 -5.49 -2.19
C LEU A 173 -7.01 -6.82 -2.22
N PRO A 174 -6.13 -7.10 -3.19
CA PRO A 174 -5.40 -8.38 -3.27
C PRO A 174 -4.37 -8.50 -2.13
N ASN A 175 -4.03 -9.73 -1.70
CA ASN A 175 -2.97 -9.95 -0.69
C ASN A 175 -1.58 -9.57 -1.22
N LYS A 176 -1.35 -9.68 -2.54
CA LYS A 176 -0.09 -9.29 -3.18
C LYS A 176 -0.29 -7.98 -3.92
N ALA A 177 0.62 -7.02 -3.74
CA ALA A 177 0.53 -5.71 -4.37
C ALA A 177 0.64 -5.78 -5.90
N ASP A 178 1.31 -6.80 -6.44
CA ASP A 178 1.49 -7.04 -7.88
C ASP A 178 0.49 -8.07 -8.43
N SER A 179 -0.67 -8.23 -7.81
CA SER A 179 -1.73 -9.15 -8.25
C SER A 179 -3.08 -8.45 -8.34
N THR A 180 -3.98 -9.00 -9.14
CA THR A 180 -5.42 -8.66 -9.15
C THR A 180 -6.27 -9.75 -8.51
N LEU A 181 -5.65 -10.86 -8.09
CA LEU A 181 -6.35 -12.04 -7.61
C LEU A 181 -6.54 -11.98 -6.10
N LEU A 182 -7.76 -12.31 -5.67
CA LEU A 182 -8.09 -12.49 -4.26
C LEU A 182 -7.74 -13.90 -3.81
N SER A 183 -7.29 -14.01 -2.56
CA SER A 183 -7.11 -15.33 -1.94
C SER A 183 -8.46 -15.97 -1.61
N LYS A 184 -8.48 -17.30 -1.49
CA LYS A 184 -9.67 -18.06 -1.07
C LYS A 184 -10.26 -17.51 0.24
N LYS A 185 -9.41 -17.22 1.23
CA LYS A 185 -9.82 -16.64 2.52
C LYS A 185 -10.56 -15.31 2.35
N GLN A 186 -10.12 -14.45 1.43
CA GLN A 186 -10.78 -13.16 1.17
C GLN A 186 -12.14 -13.35 0.52
N LEU A 187 -12.26 -14.28 -0.45
CA LEU A 187 -13.53 -14.60 -1.09
C LEU A 187 -14.53 -15.15 -0.06
N GLU A 188 -14.08 -16.03 0.84
CA GLU A 188 -14.90 -16.56 1.93
C GLU A 188 -15.37 -15.44 2.87
N ARG A 189 -14.48 -14.50 3.23
CA ARG A 189 -14.82 -13.37 4.09
C ARG A 189 -15.80 -12.42 3.43
N LEU A 190 -15.61 -12.11 2.15
CA LEU A 190 -16.53 -11.27 1.36
C LEU A 190 -17.93 -11.88 1.26
N ALA A 191 -18.04 -13.21 1.21
CA ALA A 191 -19.33 -13.91 1.19
C ALA A 191 -20.08 -13.85 2.53
N GLN A 192 -19.39 -13.56 3.63
CA GLN A 192 -19.98 -13.43 4.97
C GLN A 192 -20.41 -12.00 5.30
N LEU A 193 -19.93 -11.00 4.56
CA LEU A 193 -20.29 -9.61 4.79
C LEU A 193 -21.72 -9.35 4.29
N PRO A 194 -22.51 -8.51 4.98
CA PRO A 194 -23.80 -8.08 4.49
C PRO A 194 -23.67 -7.42 3.10
N GLY A 195 -24.70 -7.65 2.28
CA GLY A 195 -24.82 -7.13 0.92
C GLY A 195 -25.09 -5.65 0.88
#